data_AF-A0AA52AX47-F1
#
_entry.id   AF-A0AA52AX47-F1
#
_cell.length_a   1.000
_cell.length_b   1.000
_cell.length_c   1.000
_cell.angle_alpha   90.00
_cell.angle_beta   90.00
_cell.angle_gamma   90.00
#
_symmetry.space_group_name_H-M   'P 1'
#
loop_
_entity.id
_entity.type
_entity.pdbx_description
1 polymer ?
#
loop_
_entity_poly.entity_id
_entity_poly.type
_entity_poly.pdbx_seq_one_letter_code
_entity_poly.pdbx_strand_id
1 'polypeptide(L)'
;MVLAVAMALASVFGVAAIAKLTDLDGLRRAVVGFGLPTVAAAPLARLLVMGEFVIALALVIRPWARGGALGALALLLVFSGVIALNVSRGRAPACHCFGGLRAAPVGWSTVARNGLLATLAGFVAAGGHLPWLFAGLALVASALWAGLAAGRGGTVRAGMLAPRFSLPDETGRTWTLEDLLLGGRPLLLVFGDHACGACAALLPQVARWQQIHDERVTIAVVSGGARPAQPVAAGGVGPRRLLADADRRVLAAYGVTATPSAVLVDTERIVAAAPAVGAAEIGDLVSKALQPRGRSTIARRAVLFASAALVPAVTAACAAGRGIRLITPSKEPRKEVRAGDGWLCDQRYAVCTSAACEPSPKDPGIVICRCAVQNGYSFGFTSCAERAPTHDRLVSTFSMQNTTIFTRAMTCPTRARWANCLDVVCRIDPHNRRRALCRCKSVESENFLTFGGGCDTRTCTTVIWSAATQQLPGVAEYKSGMKSLGYPVAFPDACPSRSPRVTPPEHRIESAT
;
A
#
# COMPACT_ATOMS: atom_id res chain seq x y z
N MET A 1 26.75 29.15 15.10
CA MET A 1 26.00 28.00 15.66
C MET A 1 24.49 28.28 15.80
N VAL A 2 24.06 29.27 16.60
CA VAL A 2 22.63 29.59 16.82
C VAL A 2 21.84 29.82 15.51
N LEU A 3 22.41 30.57 14.57
CA LEU A 3 21.78 30.80 13.25
C LEU A 3 21.55 29.49 12.48
N ALA A 4 22.52 28.58 12.49
CA ALA A 4 22.39 27.30 11.78
C ALA A 4 21.29 26.42 12.40
N VAL A 5 21.19 26.39 13.73
CA VAL A 5 20.13 25.67 14.44
C VAL A 5 18.76 26.32 14.16
N ALA A 6 18.68 27.65 14.13
CA ALA A 6 17.45 28.37 13.79
C ALA A 6 17.00 28.07 12.35
N MET A 7 17.92 28.06 11.38
CA MET A 7 17.61 27.72 9.99
C MET A 7 17.17 26.25 9.84
N ALA A 8 17.80 25.33 10.58
CA ALA A 8 17.38 23.93 10.62
C ALA A 8 15.95 23.79 11.15
N LEU A 9 15.63 24.44 12.28
CA LEU A 9 14.27 24.44 12.82
C LEU A 9 13.26 25.11 11.86
N ALA A 10 13.62 26.23 11.25
CA ALA A 10 12.78 26.90 10.27
C ALA A 10 12.45 25.98 9.08
N SER A 11 13.43 25.20 8.59
CA SER A 11 13.20 24.24 7.51
C SER A 11 12.24 23.12 7.92
N VAL A 12 12.39 22.61 9.15
CA VAL A 12 11.51 21.55 9.70
C VAL A 12 10.07 22.05 9.79
N PHE A 13 9.86 23.24 10.37
CA PHE A 13 8.53 23.84 10.50
C PHE A 13 7.93 24.24 9.14
N GLY A 14 8.74 24.78 8.22
CA GLY A 14 8.29 25.14 6.87
C GLY A 14 7.82 23.92 6.07
N VAL A 15 8.61 22.84 6.05
CA VAL A 15 8.21 21.59 5.39
C VAL A 15 6.97 21.00 6.04
N ALA A 16 6.88 21.04 7.38
CA ALA A 16 5.72 20.55 8.10
C ALA A 16 4.45 21.36 7.77
N ALA A 17 4.55 22.69 7.67
CA ALA A 17 3.44 23.58 7.35
C ALA A 17 2.93 23.36 5.92
N ILE A 18 3.86 23.26 4.94
CA ILE A 18 3.53 22.96 3.53
C ILE A 18 2.83 21.60 3.42
N ALA A 19 3.39 20.57 4.05
CA ALA A 19 2.82 19.22 4.02
C ALA A 19 1.40 19.17 4.63
N LYS A 20 1.16 19.93 5.71
CA LYS A 20 -0.18 20.03 6.32
C LYS A 20 -1.15 20.88 5.50
N LEU A 21 -0.66 21.91 4.80
CA LEU A 21 -1.47 22.72 3.90
C LEU A 21 -1.99 21.88 2.72
N THR A 22 -1.18 20.94 2.21
CA THR A 22 -1.59 20.02 1.14
C THR A 22 -2.55 18.91 1.58
N ASP A 23 -2.70 18.65 2.89
CA ASP A 23 -3.55 17.59 3.45
C ASP A 23 -4.35 18.08 4.67
N LEU A 24 -5.14 19.14 4.47
CA LEU A 24 -5.96 19.74 5.53
C LEU A 24 -7.04 18.77 6.06
N ASP A 25 -7.57 17.88 5.20
CA ASP A 25 -8.55 16.89 5.62
C ASP A 25 -7.92 15.76 6.45
N GLY A 26 -6.69 15.35 6.13
CA GLY A 26 -5.88 14.49 7.01
C GLY A 26 -5.61 15.14 8.36
N LEU A 27 -5.28 16.45 8.38
CA LEU A 27 -5.06 17.18 9.63
C LEU A 27 -6.32 17.29 10.50
N ARG A 28 -7.48 17.57 9.90
CA ARG A 28 -8.77 17.59 10.63
C ARG A 28 -9.07 16.25 11.29
N ARG A 29 -8.90 15.15 10.55
CA ARG A 29 -9.09 13.79 11.09
C ARG A 29 -8.12 13.48 12.22
N ALA A 30 -6.86 13.92 12.11
CA ALA A 30 -5.89 13.76 13.19
C ALA A 30 -6.33 14.50 14.46
N VAL A 31 -6.77 15.76 14.34
CA VAL A 31 -7.27 16.56 15.48
C VAL A 31 -8.44 15.87 16.18
N VAL A 32 -9.42 15.36 15.42
CA VAL A 32 -10.53 14.56 15.97
C VAL A 32 -10.01 13.27 16.63
N GLY A 33 -9.04 12.60 16.02
CA GLY A 33 -8.41 11.39 16.54
C GLY A 33 -7.70 11.58 17.89
N PHE A 34 -7.30 12.80 18.23
CA PHE A 34 -6.74 13.15 19.55
C PHE A 34 -7.81 13.49 20.61
N GLY A 35 -9.10 13.35 20.27
CA GLY A 35 -10.22 13.52 21.20
C GLY A 35 -10.81 14.93 21.24
N LEU A 36 -10.49 15.79 20.27
CA LEU A 36 -11.08 17.13 20.14
C LEU A 36 -12.40 17.07 19.37
N PRO A 37 -13.40 17.91 19.73
CA PRO A 37 -14.70 17.91 19.08
C PRO A 37 -14.59 18.31 17.60
N THR A 38 -15.42 17.71 16.76
CA THR A 38 -15.42 17.91 15.29
C THR A 38 -15.60 19.36 14.88
N VAL A 39 -16.37 20.13 15.67
CA VAL A 39 -16.64 21.56 15.46
C VAL A 39 -15.36 22.40 15.65
N ALA A 40 -14.49 22.02 16.57
CA ALA A 40 -13.22 22.71 16.83
C ALA A 40 -12.07 22.22 15.94
N ALA A 41 -12.23 21.08 15.26
CA ALA A 41 -11.16 20.46 14.48
C ALA A 41 -10.73 21.29 13.27
N ALA A 42 -11.68 21.87 12.54
CA ALA A 42 -11.40 22.71 11.38
C ALA A 42 -10.68 24.04 11.72
N PRO A 43 -11.13 24.84 12.72
CA PRO A 43 -10.41 26.06 13.10
C PRO A 43 -9.05 25.75 13.71
N LEU A 44 -8.93 24.72 14.55
CA LEU A 44 -7.65 24.37 15.18
C LEU A 44 -6.62 23.86 14.16
N ALA A 45 -7.05 23.08 13.16
CA ALA A 45 -6.19 22.65 12.06
C ALA A 45 -5.61 23.84 11.28
N ARG A 46 -6.43 24.87 10.98
CA ARG A 46 -5.96 26.09 10.31
C ARG A 46 -5.01 26.88 11.21
N LEU A 47 -5.36 27.06 12.48
CA LEU A 47 -4.53 27.79 13.45
C LEU A 47 -3.15 27.12 13.60
N LEU A 48 -3.09 25.79 13.60
CA LEU A 48 -1.84 25.05 13.67
C LEU A 48 -0.95 25.31 12.45
N VAL A 49 -1.50 25.22 11.24
CA VAL A 49 -0.74 25.49 10.00
C VAL A 49 -0.23 26.94 9.98
N MET A 50 -1.09 27.90 10.35
CA MET A 50 -0.69 29.31 10.45
C MET A 50 0.41 29.51 11.49
N GLY A 51 0.28 28.88 12.66
CA GLY A 51 1.29 28.92 13.72
C GLY A 51 2.64 28.38 13.26
N GLU A 52 2.66 27.24 12.55
CA GLU A 52 3.90 26.66 12.00
C GLU A 52 4.56 27.56 10.96
N PHE A 53 3.77 28.20 10.07
CA PHE A 53 4.29 29.19 9.11
C PHE A 53 4.87 30.43 9.80
N VAL A 54 4.17 30.98 10.79
CA VAL A 54 4.62 32.16 11.55
C VAL A 54 5.91 31.84 12.31
N ILE A 55 5.99 30.67 12.96
CA ILE A 55 7.19 30.21 13.66
C ILE A 55 8.37 30.08 12.68
N ALA A 56 8.15 29.44 11.51
CA ALA A 56 9.20 29.28 10.51
C ALA A 56 9.72 30.63 10.01
N LEU A 57 8.83 31.59 9.71
CA LEU A 57 9.20 32.92 9.24
C LEU A 57 9.93 33.72 10.34
N ALA A 58 9.43 33.67 11.57
CA ALA A 58 10.06 34.34 12.72
C ALA A 58 11.46 33.80 13.02
N LEU A 59 11.72 32.50 12.79
CA LEU A 59 13.05 31.90 12.96
C LEU A 59 14.07 32.34 11.89
N VAL A 60 13.61 32.70 10.68
CA VAL A 60 14.47 33.21 9.60
C VAL A 60 14.84 34.68 9.83
N ILE A 61 13.90 35.47 10.36
CA ILE A 61 14.09 36.91 10.59
C ILE A 61 14.84 37.12 11.91
N ARG A 62 16.13 37.46 11.85
CA ARG A 62 17.05 37.57 13.01
C ARG A 62 16.46 38.27 14.26
N PRO A 63 15.83 39.45 14.15
CA PRO A 63 15.23 40.13 15.30
C PRO A 63 14.12 39.31 15.99
N TRP A 64 13.42 38.47 15.23
CA TRP A 64 12.29 37.67 15.70
C TRP A 64 12.68 36.25 16.06
N ALA A 65 13.93 35.84 15.81
CA ALA A 65 14.37 34.45 15.98
C ALA A 65 14.18 33.93 17.41
N ARG A 66 14.36 34.76 18.44
CA ARG A 66 14.08 34.39 19.83
C ARG A 66 12.58 34.14 20.06
N GLY A 67 11.72 35.02 19.55
CA GLY A 67 10.26 34.85 19.62
C GLY A 67 9.78 33.62 18.86
N GLY A 68 10.30 33.39 17.65
CA GLY A 68 10.05 32.18 16.85
C GLY A 68 10.50 30.92 17.57
N ALA A 69 11.65 30.94 18.24
CA ALA A 69 12.15 29.80 19.02
C ALA A 69 11.30 29.50 20.27
N LEU A 70 10.83 30.53 20.98
CA LEU A 70 9.89 30.36 22.09
C LEU A 70 8.54 29.79 21.62
N GLY A 71 8.04 30.28 20.48
CA GLY A 71 6.83 29.74 19.85
C GLY A 71 7.00 28.27 19.42
N ALA A 72 8.12 27.93 18.80
CA ALA A 72 8.46 26.56 18.44
C ALA A 72 8.52 25.64 19.67
N LEU A 73 9.18 26.10 20.74
CA LEU A 73 9.30 25.36 22.00
C LEU A 73 7.92 25.11 22.62
N ALA A 74 7.10 26.15 22.75
CA ALA A 74 5.75 26.03 23.31
C ALA A 74 4.89 25.05 22.51
N LEU A 75 4.90 25.16 21.18
CA LEU A 75 4.13 24.28 20.30
C LEU A 75 4.60 22.82 20.41
N LEU A 76 5.91 22.57 20.43
CA LEU A 76 6.48 21.23 20.56
C LEU A 76 6.15 20.60 21.93
N LEU A 77 6.18 21.38 23.01
CA LEU A 77 5.82 20.91 24.35
C LEU A 77 4.34 20.53 24.43
N VAL A 78 3.44 21.40 23.93
CA VAL A 78 2.00 21.11 23.88
C VAL A 78 1.73 19.84 23.07
N PHE A 79 2.30 19.75 21.86
CA PHE A 79 2.09 18.58 21.00
C PHE A 79 2.66 17.29 21.63
N SER A 80 3.83 17.38 22.27
CA SER A 80 4.43 16.24 22.98
C SER A 80 3.60 15.81 24.19
N GLY A 81 3.04 16.75 24.96
CA GLY A 81 2.15 16.46 26.08
C GLY A 81 0.87 15.75 25.63
N VAL A 82 0.22 16.26 24.57
CA VAL A 82 -0.98 15.62 23.99
C VAL A 82 -0.67 14.21 23.51
N ILE A 83 0.46 14.00 22.84
CA ILE A 83 0.90 12.67 22.40
C ILE A 83 1.17 11.77 23.60
N ALA A 84 1.96 12.22 24.59
CA ALA A 84 2.32 11.42 25.75
C ALA A 84 1.09 10.99 26.55
N LEU A 85 0.11 11.87 26.74
CA LEU A 85 -1.15 11.57 27.42
C LEU A 85 -2.02 10.56 26.67
N ASN A 86 -2.02 10.59 25.34
CA ASN A 86 -2.75 9.60 24.55
C ASN A 86 -2.04 8.25 24.56
N VAL A 87 -0.72 8.25 24.37
CA VAL A 87 0.09 7.03 24.37
C VAL A 87 0.08 6.35 25.75
N SER A 88 0.14 7.10 26.85
CA SER A 88 0.06 6.54 28.21
C SER A 88 -1.31 5.92 28.52
N ARG A 89 -2.37 6.38 27.83
CA ARG A 89 -3.73 5.82 27.92
C ARG A 89 -3.99 4.70 26.91
N GLY A 90 -2.94 4.16 26.27
CA GLY A 90 -3.07 3.10 25.26
C GLY A 90 -3.73 3.56 23.95
N ARG A 91 -3.86 4.87 23.72
CA ARG A 91 -4.43 5.43 22.49
C ARG A 91 -3.29 5.81 21.54
N ALA A 92 -3.15 5.08 20.44
CA ALA A 92 -2.21 5.39 19.36
C ALA A 92 -2.98 5.80 18.08
N PRO A 93 -3.51 7.03 18.02
CA PRO A 93 -4.20 7.52 16.82
C PRO A 93 -3.22 7.56 15.64
N ALA A 94 -3.72 7.27 14.44
CA ALA A 94 -2.92 7.38 13.22
C ALA A 94 -2.63 8.86 12.94
N CYS A 95 -1.34 9.25 12.95
CA CYS A 95 -0.96 10.61 12.60
C CYS A 95 -0.62 10.72 11.11
N HIS A 96 -1.33 11.61 10.43
CA HIS A 96 -0.99 12.12 9.08
C HIS A 96 -0.14 13.39 9.16
N CYS A 97 0.85 13.46 10.06
CA CYS A 97 1.58 14.71 10.33
C CYS A 97 2.55 15.17 9.23
N PHE A 98 2.70 14.42 8.13
CA PHE A 98 3.56 14.76 6.98
C PHE A 98 2.95 14.34 5.63
N GLY A 99 1.69 14.73 5.35
CA GLY A 99 1.10 14.61 4.01
C GLY A 99 1.27 13.24 3.34
N GLY A 100 1.05 12.15 4.09
CA GLY A 100 1.10 10.78 3.57
C GLY A 100 2.50 10.16 3.33
N LEU A 101 3.60 10.86 3.63
CA LEU A 101 4.96 10.33 3.36
C LEU A 101 5.43 9.21 4.32
N ARG A 102 4.86 9.13 5.54
CA ARG A 102 5.02 7.99 6.47
C ARG A 102 3.77 7.85 7.33
N ALA A 103 3.06 6.73 7.20
CA ALA A 103 1.98 6.34 8.10
C ALA A 103 2.55 5.38 9.16
N ALA A 104 2.92 5.90 10.33
CA ALA A 104 3.32 5.10 11.48
C ALA A 104 2.51 5.55 12.71
N PRO A 105 2.08 4.62 13.57
CA PRO A 105 1.35 4.97 14.78
C PRO A 105 2.21 5.87 15.68
N VAL A 106 1.58 6.88 16.26
CA VAL A 106 2.26 7.78 17.20
C VAL A 106 2.66 7.00 18.44
N GLY A 107 3.88 7.21 18.94
CA GLY A 107 4.29 6.65 20.21
C GLY A 107 5.48 7.37 20.83
N TRP A 108 6.10 6.75 21.84
CA TRP A 108 7.24 7.32 22.59
C TRP A 108 8.42 7.79 21.72
N SER A 109 8.68 7.15 20.59
CA SER A 109 9.70 7.63 19.62
C SER A 109 9.38 9.03 19.07
N THR A 110 8.09 9.36 18.88
CA THR A 110 7.65 10.69 18.44
C THR A 110 7.84 11.74 19.52
N VAL A 111 7.57 11.38 20.78
CA VAL A 111 7.82 12.25 21.94
C VAL A 111 9.32 12.55 22.06
N ALA A 112 10.18 11.52 21.94
CA ALA A 112 11.63 11.69 21.98
C ALA A 112 12.15 12.58 20.83
N ARG A 113 11.64 12.39 19.60
CA ARG A 113 11.95 13.25 18.45
C ARG A 113 11.56 14.72 18.70
N ASN A 114 10.37 14.96 19.22
CA ASN A 114 9.94 16.33 19.55
C ASN A 114 10.75 16.91 20.71
N GLY A 115 11.16 16.09 21.67
CA GLY A 115 12.09 16.48 22.73
C GLY A 115 13.42 16.99 22.17
N LEU A 116 13.98 16.30 21.17
CA LEU A 116 15.18 16.78 20.48
C LEU A 116 14.95 18.15 19.82
N LEU A 117 13.85 18.31 19.07
CA LEU A 117 13.52 19.60 18.43
C LEU A 117 13.27 20.72 19.46
N ALA A 118 12.63 20.40 20.59
CA ALA A 118 12.39 21.33 21.69
C ALA A 118 13.70 21.76 22.36
N THR A 119 14.65 20.84 22.48
CA THR A 119 16.00 21.14 23.00
C THR A 119 16.73 22.14 22.09
N LEU A 120 16.65 21.93 20.77
CA LEU A 120 17.21 22.87 19.78
C LEU A 120 16.51 24.23 19.82
N ALA A 121 15.17 24.26 19.97
CA ALA A 121 14.41 25.49 20.10
C ALA A 121 14.79 26.26 21.38
N GLY A 122 14.95 25.55 22.51
CA GLY A 122 15.44 26.12 23.76
C GLY A 122 16.84 26.73 23.64
N PHE A 123 17.76 26.06 22.93
CA PHE A 123 19.10 26.59 22.67
C PHE A 123 19.07 27.91 21.89
N VAL A 124 18.21 28.01 20.86
CA VAL A 124 18.03 29.25 20.08
C VAL A 124 17.36 30.34 20.92
N ALA A 125 16.34 29.99 21.72
CA ALA A 125 15.66 30.92 22.61
C ALA A 125 16.60 31.49 23.69
N ALA A 126 17.49 30.65 24.22
CA ALA A 126 18.55 31.03 25.16
C ALA A 126 19.71 31.78 24.50
N GLY A 127 19.62 32.16 23.22
CA GLY A 127 20.67 32.90 22.52
C GLY A 127 22.00 32.14 22.38
N GLY A 128 21.99 30.82 22.57
CA GLY A 128 23.16 29.98 22.56
C GLY A 128 23.89 29.84 23.90
N HIS A 129 23.34 30.36 25.00
CA HIS A 129 23.89 30.18 26.33
C HIS A 129 23.75 28.73 26.83
N LEU A 130 24.65 28.32 27.74
CA LEU A 130 24.76 26.95 28.29
C LEU A 130 24.85 25.84 27.20
N PRO A 131 25.80 25.93 26.25
CA PRO A 131 25.89 24.98 25.13
C PRO A 131 26.06 23.52 25.58
N TRP A 132 26.78 23.29 26.68
CA TRP A 132 26.99 21.94 27.23
C TRP A 132 25.71 21.29 27.75
N LEU A 133 24.81 22.06 28.38
CA LEU A 133 23.51 21.57 28.85
C LEU A 133 22.65 21.12 27.66
N PHE A 134 22.52 21.98 26.65
CA PHE A 134 21.71 21.67 25.46
C PHE A 134 22.33 20.55 24.62
N ALA A 135 23.65 20.45 24.54
CA ALA A 135 24.33 19.33 23.90
C ALA A 135 24.04 18.01 24.63
N GLY A 136 24.13 18.00 25.97
CA GLY A 136 23.79 16.83 26.78
C GLY A 136 22.32 16.40 26.60
N LEU A 137 21.39 17.35 26.68
CA LEU A 137 19.96 17.09 26.44
C LEU A 137 19.69 16.58 25.01
N ALA A 138 20.36 17.14 24.00
CA ALA A 138 20.20 16.71 22.62
C ALA A 138 20.75 15.30 22.39
N LEU A 139 21.88 14.95 23.03
CA LEU A 139 22.44 13.60 22.99
C LEU A 139 21.50 12.58 23.63
N VAL A 140 20.99 12.88 24.83
CA VAL A 140 20.03 12.00 25.52
C VAL A 140 18.75 11.83 24.69
N ALA A 141 18.17 12.92 24.19
CA ALA A 141 16.97 12.86 23.34
C ALA A 141 17.21 12.08 22.04
N SER A 142 18.39 12.23 21.43
CA SER A 142 18.77 11.48 20.23
C SER A 142 18.95 9.98 20.51
N ALA A 143 19.59 9.62 21.62
CA ALA A 143 19.77 8.23 22.04
C ALA A 143 18.41 7.57 22.36
N LEU A 144 17.54 8.26 23.09
CA LEU A 144 16.17 7.81 23.37
C LEU A 144 15.38 7.63 22.08
N TRP A 145 15.47 8.58 21.15
CA TRP A 145 14.79 8.48 19.86
C TRP A 145 15.30 7.28 19.05
N ALA A 146 16.62 7.10 18.95
CA ALA A 146 17.23 5.98 18.24
C ALA A 146 16.87 4.62 18.87
N GLY A 147 16.94 4.49 20.20
CA GLY A 147 16.58 3.26 20.90
C GLY A 147 15.11 2.89 20.76
N LEU A 148 14.21 3.87 20.92
CA LEU A 148 12.76 3.66 20.78
C LEU A 148 12.33 3.46 19.32
N ALA A 149 13.10 3.98 18.35
CA ALA A 149 12.90 3.71 16.93
C ALA A 149 13.40 2.30 16.54
N ALA A 150 14.53 1.87 17.09
CA ALA A 150 15.10 0.55 16.85
C ALA A 150 14.23 -0.59 17.42
N GLY A 151 13.61 -0.39 18.58
CA GLY A 151 12.71 -1.36 19.21
C GLY A 151 11.35 -1.58 18.53
N ARG A 152 11.05 -0.86 17.43
CA ARG A 152 9.73 -0.88 16.74
C ARG A 152 9.78 -1.29 15.27
N GLY A 153 10.93 -1.71 14.76
CA GLY A 153 11.16 -1.85 13.31
C GLY A 153 11.94 -3.09 12.90
N GLY A 154 11.67 -4.25 13.50
CA GLY A 154 12.19 -5.51 12.98
C GLY A 154 11.54 -5.83 11.63
N THR A 155 12.25 -5.64 10.52
CA THR A 155 11.78 -6.13 9.21
C THR A 155 11.90 -7.66 9.20
N VAL A 156 10.76 -8.34 9.24
CA VAL A 156 10.73 -9.80 9.13
C VAL A 156 11.11 -10.21 7.69
N ARG A 157 12.04 -11.15 7.56
CA ARG A 157 12.60 -11.68 6.30
C ARG A 157 12.43 -13.19 6.27
N ALA A 158 12.41 -13.75 5.06
CA ALA A 158 12.38 -15.20 4.88
C ALA A 158 13.59 -15.86 5.57
N GLY A 159 13.37 -17.01 6.21
CA GLY A 159 14.38 -17.76 6.95
C GLY A 159 14.53 -17.38 8.43
N MET A 160 13.85 -16.34 8.91
CA MET A 160 13.84 -15.99 10.34
C MET A 160 12.73 -16.73 11.10
N LEU A 161 12.94 -16.93 12.41
CA LEU A 161 11.87 -17.36 13.30
C LEU A 161 10.77 -16.29 13.37
N ALA A 162 9.52 -16.71 13.19
CA ALA A 162 8.35 -15.86 13.27
C ALA A 162 8.19 -15.32 14.71
N PRO A 163 8.04 -13.99 14.90
CA PRO A 163 7.82 -13.40 16.21
C PRO A 163 6.59 -13.99 16.90
N ARG A 164 6.75 -14.38 18.18
CA ARG A 164 5.64 -14.89 19.00
C ARG A 164 4.63 -13.80 19.32
N PHE A 165 3.37 -14.20 19.47
CA PHE A 165 2.30 -13.34 19.93
C PHE A 165 1.22 -14.15 20.66
N SER A 166 0.39 -13.42 21.38
CA SER A 166 -0.82 -13.91 22.03
C SER A 166 -1.90 -12.83 21.86
N LEU A 167 -2.94 -13.12 21.09
CA LEU A 167 -3.98 -12.14 20.75
C LEU A 167 -5.38 -12.73 20.97
N PRO A 168 -6.34 -11.96 21.50
CA PRO A 168 -7.73 -12.38 21.60
C PRO A 168 -8.44 -12.29 20.24
N ASP A 169 -9.41 -13.18 20.00
CA ASP A 169 -10.34 -13.10 18.88
C ASP A 169 -11.62 -12.29 19.24
N GLU A 170 -12.59 -12.27 18.32
CA GLU A 170 -13.88 -11.61 18.51
C GLU A 170 -14.72 -12.19 19.67
N THR A 171 -14.48 -13.45 20.05
CA THR A 171 -15.17 -14.14 21.15
C THR A 171 -14.45 -13.99 22.50
N GLY A 172 -13.27 -13.35 22.51
CA GLY A 172 -12.42 -13.23 23.69
C GLY A 172 -11.50 -14.44 23.92
N ARG A 173 -11.54 -15.46 23.05
CA ARG A 173 -10.60 -16.57 23.11
C ARG A 173 -9.23 -16.08 22.68
N THR A 174 -8.21 -16.41 23.48
CA THR A 174 -6.82 -16.05 23.17
C THR A 174 -6.19 -17.11 22.26
N TRP A 175 -5.50 -16.65 21.22
CA TRP A 175 -4.76 -17.45 20.26
C TRP A 175 -3.27 -17.09 20.30
N THR A 176 -2.42 -18.09 20.41
CA THR A 176 -0.97 -17.95 20.25
C THR A 176 -0.52 -18.34 18.84
N LEU A 177 0.71 -17.95 18.47
CA LEU A 177 1.33 -18.40 17.22
C LEU A 177 1.37 -19.93 17.15
N GLU A 178 1.71 -20.56 18.28
CA GLU A 178 1.76 -22.02 18.43
C GLU A 178 0.39 -22.67 18.20
N ASP A 179 -0.70 -22.13 18.78
CA ASP A 179 -2.06 -22.66 18.59
C ASP A 179 -2.49 -22.69 17.12
N LEU A 180 -2.07 -21.68 16.36
CA LEU A 180 -2.37 -21.56 14.93
C LEU A 180 -1.57 -22.55 14.07
N LEU A 181 -0.44 -23.06 14.56
CA LEU A 181 0.42 -24.02 13.88
C LEU A 181 0.16 -25.48 14.29
N LEU A 182 -0.59 -25.73 15.38
CA LEU A 182 -0.89 -27.07 15.89
C LEU A 182 -1.47 -28.03 14.84
N GLY A 183 -2.16 -27.51 13.83
CA GLY A 183 -2.74 -28.31 12.76
C GLY A 183 -1.73 -28.90 11.76
N GLY A 184 -0.43 -28.71 11.94
CA GLY A 184 0.61 -29.25 11.04
C GLY A 184 0.58 -28.64 9.63
N ARG A 185 -0.08 -27.50 9.46
CA ARG A 185 -0.27 -26.79 8.19
C ARG A 185 0.53 -25.48 8.22
N PRO A 186 1.03 -24.99 7.07
CA PRO A 186 1.55 -23.62 6.99
C PRO A 186 0.51 -22.60 7.47
N LEU A 187 0.99 -21.53 8.09
CA LEU A 187 0.19 -20.43 8.61
C LEU A 187 0.39 -19.18 7.76
N LEU A 188 -0.70 -18.66 7.18
CA LEU A 188 -0.74 -17.36 6.54
C LEU A 188 -1.32 -16.32 7.52
N LEU A 189 -0.49 -15.41 7.98
CA LEU A 189 -0.88 -14.27 8.81
C LEU A 189 -1.21 -13.09 7.90
N VAL A 190 -2.48 -12.67 7.85
CA VAL A 190 -2.94 -11.50 7.10
C VAL A 190 -3.08 -10.32 8.05
N PHE A 191 -2.29 -9.28 7.87
CA PHE A 191 -2.30 -8.06 8.66
C PHE A 191 -3.22 -7.02 8.04
N GLY A 192 -4.17 -6.52 8.82
CA GLY A 192 -5.13 -5.50 8.44
C GLY A 192 -5.27 -4.40 9.50
N ASP A 193 -6.11 -3.41 9.21
CA ASP A 193 -6.49 -2.36 10.16
C ASP A 193 -7.97 -2.02 9.99
N HIS A 194 -8.67 -1.72 11.09
CA HIS A 194 -10.09 -1.35 11.05
C HIS A 194 -10.37 -0.06 10.26
N ALA A 195 -9.41 0.87 10.19
CA ALA A 195 -9.53 2.11 9.43
C ALA A 195 -9.13 1.96 7.94
N CYS A 196 -8.73 0.77 7.51
CA CYS A 196 -8.21 0.50 6.16
C CYS A 196 -9.31 -0.02 5.22
N GLY A 197 -9.75 0.83 4.28
CA GLY A 197 -10.77 0.46 3.29
C GLY A 197 -10.38 -0.70 2.37
N ALA A 198 -9.10 -0.79 1.99
CA ALA A 198 -8.57 -1.93 1.22
C ALA A 198 -8.57 -3.24 2.03
N CYS A 199 -8.44 -3.15 3.34
CA CYS A 199 -8.49 -4.30 4.25
C CYS A 199 -9.92 -4.79 4.37
N ALA A 200 -10.89 -3.88 4.59
CA ALA A 200 -12.32 -4.20 4.59
C ALA A 200 -12.76 -4.88 3.28
N ALA A 201 -12.24 -4.41 2.14
CA ALA A 201 -12.47 -5.01 0.83
C ALA A 201 -11.93 -6.45 0.70
N LEU A 202 -10.86 -6.79 1.41
CA LEU A 202 -10.20 -8.11 1.37
C LEU A 202 -10.85 -9.14 2.32
N LEU A 203 -11.49 -8.70 3.41
CA LEU A 203 -12.03 -9.59 4.45
C LEU A 203 -12.99 -10.68 3.93
N PRO A 204 -13.95 -10.41 3.03
CA PRO A 204 -14.81 -11.46 2.49
C PRO A 204 -14.05 -12.55 1.72
N GLN A 205 -12.99 -12.15 1.01
CA GLN A 205 -12.14 -13.08 0.28
C GLN A 205 -11.33 -13.95 1.24
N VAL A 206 -10.83 -13.36 2.34
CA VAL A 206 -10.12 -14.12 3.39
C VAL A 206 -11.05 -15.08 4.10
N ALA A 207 -12.29 -14.68 4.38
CA ALA A 207 -13.31 -15.58 4.94
C ALA A 207 -13.56 -16.79 4.02
N ARG A 208 -13.63 -16.57 2.71
CA ARG A 208 -13.75 -17.66 1.72
C ARG A 208 -12.51 -18.55 1.69
N TRP A 209 -11.30 -17.99 1.73
CA TRP A 209 -10.07 -18.79 1.79
C TRP A 209 -9.98 -19.64 3.05
N GLN A 210 -10.36 -19.08 4.20
CA GLN A 210 -10.45 -19.83 5.47
C GLN A 210 -11.41 -21.00 5.38
N GLN A 211 -12.50 -20.90 4.60
CA GLN A 211 -13.44 -22.00 4.42
C GLN A 211 -12.92 -23.06 3.44
N ILE A 212 -12.40 -22.64 2.28
CA ILE A 212 -12.03 -23.57 1.19
C ILE A 212 -10.68 -24.25 1.45
N HIS A 213 -9.78 -23.59 2.18
CA HIS A 213 -8.40 -24.03 2.30
C HIS A 213 -7.96 -24.42 3.72
N ASP A 214 -8.88 -24.47 4.71
CA ASP A 214 -8.51 -24.76 6.10
C ASP A 214 -7.66 -26.02 6.18
N GLU A 215 -8.02 -27.10 5.48
CA GLU A 215 -7.31 -28.39 5.48
C GLU A 215 -5.85 -28.33 4.99
N ARG A 216 -5.44 -27.28 4.25
CA ARG A 216 -4.08 -27.19 3.68
C ARG A 216 -3.26 -26.02 4.21
N VAL A 217 -3.91 -24.93 4.59
CA VAL A 217 -3.24 -23.74 5.12
C VAL A 217 -4.13 -23.12 6.19
N THR A 218 -3.54 -22.84 7.35
CA THR A 218 -4.24 -22.06 8.38
C THR A 218 -4.11 -20.58 8.01
N ILE A 219 -5.23 -19.87 7.91
CA ILE A 219 -5.23 -18.44 7.60
C ILE A 219 -5.80 -17.70 8.80
N ALA A 220 -5.05 -16.75 9.35
CA ALA A 220 -5.50 -15.90 10.46
C ALA A 220 -5.34 -14.42 10.11
N VAL A 221 -6.33 -13.61 10.43
CA VAL A 221 -6.30 -12.16 10.23
C VAL A 221 -5.91 -11.50 11.54
N VAL A 222 -4.86 -10.69 11.53
CA VAL A 222 -4.45 -9.84 12.65
C VAL A 222 -4.85 -8.42 12.32
N SER A 223 -5.87 -7.90 13.01
CA SER A 223 -6.45 -6.58 12.75
C SER A 223 -6.01 -5.56 13.80
N GLY A 224 -5.41 -4.47 13.34
CA GLY A 224 -5.01 -3.34 14.16
C GLY A 224 -6.08 -2.26 14.35
N GLY A 225 -5.94 -1.47 15.42
CA GLY A 225 -6.79 -0.30 15.69
C GLY A 225 -8.00 -0.59 16.58
N ALA A 226 -8.64 0.49 17.07
CA ALA A 226 -9.84 0.38 17.90
C ALA A 226 -11.04 -0.07 17.04
N ARG A 227 -11.83 -1.03 17.54
CA ARG A 227 -13.07 -1.44 16.90
C ARG A 227 -14.04 -0.23 16.83
N PRO A 228 -14.71 0.02 15.69
CA PRO A 228 -15.77 1.02 15.63
C PRO A 228 -16.93 0.63 16.56
N ALA A 229 -17.53 1.62 17.23
CA ALA A 229 -18.54 1.43 18.28
C ALA A 229 -19.95 1.06 17.75
N GLN A 230 -20.06 0.37 16.61
CA GLN A 230 -21.35 -0.03 16.03
C GLN A 230 -21.50 -1.55 15.92
N PRO A 231 -22.72 -2.09 16.11
CA PRO A 231 -23.00 -3.49 15.85
C PRO A 231 -22.83 -3.76 14.35
N VAL A 232 -22.26 -4.92 14.03
CA VAL A 232 -22.22 -5.47 12.68
C VAL A 232 -23.64 -5.50 12.12
N ALA A 233 -23.97 -4.57 11.22
CA ALA A 233 -25.22 -4.63 10.47
C ALA A 233 -25.18 -5.87 9.57
N ALA A 234 -26.15 -6.74 9.83
CA ALA A 234 -26.50 -8.01 9.20
C ALA A 234 -26.08 -8.22 7.73
N GLY A 235 -25.45 -9.36 7.45
CA GLY A 235 -25.58 -10.03 6.14
C GLY A 235 -24.38 -10.80 5.56
N GLY A 236 -23.17 -10.73 6.13
CA GLY A 236 -21.98 -11.37 5.52
C GLY A 236 -21.19 -12.25 6.50
N VAL A 237 -20.78 -13.46 6.05
CA VAL A 237 -19.90 -14.35 6.83
C VAL A 237 -18.50 -13.72 6.93
N GLY A 238 -18.16 -13.19 8.10
CA GLY A 238 -16.82 -12.67 8.39
C GLY A 238 -15.77 -13.78 8.55
N PRO A 239 -14.47 -13.44 8.57
CA PRO A 239 -13.41 -14.41 8.80
C PRO A 239 -13.53 -15.05 10.19
N ARG A 240 -13.36 -16.37 10.26
CA ARG A 240 -13.48 -17.16 11.49
C ARG A 240 -12.35 -16.91 12.48
N ARG A 241 -11.15 -16.62 11.99
CA ARG A 241 -9.94 -16.37 12.80
C ARG A 241 -9.49 -14.93 12.63
N LEU A 242 -10.21 -14.02 13.27
CA LEU A 242 -9.91 -12.58 13.32
C LEU A 242 -9.42 -12.23 14.72
N LEU A 243 -8.15 -11.85 14.81
CA LEU A 243 -7.42 -11.57 16.05
C LEU A 243 -7.23 -10.06 16.20
N ALA A 244 -7.48 -9.54 17.40
CA ALA A 244 -7.42 -8.11 17.70
C ALA A 244 -6.02 -7.71 18.20
N ASP A 245 -5.26 -7.00 17.37
CA ASP A 245 -3.99 -6.35 17.72
C ASP A 245 -4.22 -4.84 17.91
N ALA A 246 -5.02 -4.47 18.92
CA ALA A 246 -5.49 -3.10 19.12
C ALA A 246 -4.37 -2.03 19.08
N ASP A 247 -3.23 -2.36 19.66
CA ASP A 247 -2.04 -1.51 19.75
C ASP A 247 -1.10 -1.59 18.53
N ARG A 248 -1.38 -2.47 17.55
CA ARG A 248 -0.52 -2.79 16.39
C ARG A 248 0.86 -3.32 16.77
N ARG A 249 0.99 -3.98 17.93
CA ARG A 249 2.28 -4.49 18.43
C ARG A 249 2.76 -5.66 17.59
N VAL A 250 1.87 -6.58 17.25
CA VAL A 250 2.20 -7.76 16.44
C VAL A 250 2.46 -7.32 15.00
N LEU A 251 1.63 -6.43 14.46
CA LEU A 251 1.83 -5.84 13.14
C LEU A 251 3.21 -5.16 13.01
N ALA A 252 3.63 -4.40 14.02
CA ALA A 252 4.96 -3.78 14.07
C ALA A 252 6.09 -4.80 14.27
N ALA A 253 5.90 -5.82 15.12
CA ALA A 253 6.89 -6.88 15.34
C ALA A 253 7.18 -7.69 14.06
N TYR A 254 6.18 -7.83 13.19
CA TYR A 254 6.33 -8.45 11.87
C TYR A 254 6.87 -7.48 10.79
N GLY A 255 7.19 -6.23 11.16
CA GLY A 255 7.74 -5.23 10.25
C GLY A 255 6.76 -4.77 9.17
N VAL A 256 5.46 -4.90 9.41
CA VAL A 256 4.43 -4.52 8.45
C VAL A 256 4.22 -3.02 8.49
N THR A 257 4.52 -2.34 7.38
CA THR A 257 4.41 -0.87 7.28
C THR A 257 3.22 -0.40 6.44
N ALA A 258 2.46 -1.33 5.86
CA ALA A 258 1.29 -1.07 5.04
C ALA A 258 0.27 -2.20 5.20
N THR A 259 -1.01 -1.87 5.10
CA THR A 259 -2.10 -2.85 5.19
C THR A 259 -3.01 -2.74 3.96
N PRO A 260 -3.58 -3.86 3.44
CA PRO A 260 -3.37 -5.22 3.94
C PRO A 260 -1.99 -5.76 3.54
N SER A 261 -1.39 -6.58 4.41
CA SER A 261 -0.19 -7.35 4.10
C SER A 261 -0.33 -8.79 4.59
N ALA A 262 0.48 -9.73 4.11
CA ALA A 262 0.50 -11.08 4.67
C ALA A 262 1.91 -11.68 4.77
N VAL A 263 2.11 -12.53 5.77
CA VAL A 263 3.34 -13.28 5.99
C VAL A 263 3.00 -14.77 6.01
N LEU A 264 3.79 -15.56 5.29
CA LEU A 264 3.68 -17.02 5.31
C LEU A 264 4.70 -17.59 6.28
N VAL A 265 4.22 -18.33 7.26
CA VAL A 265 5.00 -19.05 8.27
C VAL A 265 4.84 -20.53 8.02
N ASP A 266 5.94 -21.28 8.03
CA ASP A 266 5.89 -22.73 7.90
C ASP A 266 5.57 -23.43 9.22
N THR A 267 5.56 -24.76 9.17
CA THR A 267 5.23 -25.63 10.30
C THR A 267 6.32 -25.64 11.38
N GLU A 268 7.51 -25.12 11.08
CA GLU A 268 8.65 -25.05 12.00
C GLU A 268 8.80 -23.64 12.62
N ARG A 269 7.78 -22.76 12.47
CA ARG A 269 7.81 -21.34 12.86
C ARG A 269 8.82 -20.51 12.06
N ILE A 270 9.27 -20.95 10.90
CA ILE A 270 10.15 -20.16 10.04
C ILE A 270 9.30 -19.36 9.06
N VAL A 271 9.66 -18.10 8.84
CA VAL A 271 9.03 -17.25 7.85
C VAL A 271 9.45 -17.73 6.48
N ALA A 272 8.51 -18.29 5.73
CA ALA A 272 8.74 -18.85 4.41
C ALA A 272 8.81 -17.77 3.31
N ALA A 273 8.18 -16.62 3.53
CA ALA A 273 8.20 -15.50 2.60
C ALA A 273 8.12 -14.14 3.32
N ALA A 274 8.80 -13.14 2.77
CA ALA A 274 8.70 -11.76 3.25
C ALA A 274 7.25 -11.22 3.13
N PRO A 275 6.89 -10.16 3.88
CA PRO A 275 5.53 -9.61 3.84
C PRO A 275 5.09 -9.24 2.42
N ALA A 276 4.07 -9.92 1.92
CA ALA A 276 3.35 -9.58 0.70
C ALA A 276 2.43 -8.39 0.99
N VAL A 277 2.51 -7.30 0.24
CA VAL A 277 1.76 -6.07 0.50
C VAL A 277 0.70 -5.89 -0.58
N GLY A 278 -0.57 -5.79 -0.20
CA GLY A 278 -1.69 -5.62 -1.12
C GLY A 278 -2.43 -6.93 -1.43
N ALA A 279 -3.67 -6.83 -1.89
CA ALA A 279 -4.54 -7.98 -2.08
C ALA A 279 -4.04 -8.99 -3.13
N ALA A 280 -3.36 -8.52 -4.18
CA ALA A 280 -2.85 -9.37 -5.26
C ALA A 280 -1.69 -10.24 -4.76
N GLU A 281 -0.70 -9.63 -4.12
CA GLU A 281 0.46 -10.31 -3.56
C GLU A 281 0.08 -11.27 -2.42
N ILE A 282 -0.96 -10.94 -1.64
CA ILE A 282 -1.54 -11.85 -0.65
C ILE A 282 -2.17 -13.07 -1.34
N GLY A 283 -2.88 -12.88 -2.46
CA GLY A 283 -3.43 -13.96 -3.27
C GLY A 283 -2.35 -14.89 -3.87
N ASP A 284 -1.24 -14.31 -4.35
CA ASP A 284 -0.07 -15.08 -4.81
C ASP A 284 0.54 -15.88 -3.66
N LEU A 285 0.58 -15.30 -2.46
CA LEU A 285 1.13 -15.95 -1.28
C LEU A 285 0.23 -17.10 -0.78
N VAL A 286 -1.09 -16.94 -0.86
CA VAL A 286 -2.05 -18.04 -0.67
C VAL A 286 -1.78 -19.16 -1.66
N SER A 287 -1.64 -18.82 -2.95
CA SER A 287 -1.37 -19.81 -4.00
C SER A 287 -0.06 -20.57 -3.76
N LYS A 288 0.99 -19.89 -3.27
CA LYS A 288 2.26 -20.54 -2.86
C LYS A 288 2.08 -21.45 -1.65
N ALA A 289 1.32 -21.04 -0.63
CA ALA A 289 1.04 -21.86 0.55
C ALA A 289 0.26 -23.14 0.21
N LEU A 290 -0.49 -23.09 -0.90
CA LEU A 290 -1.34 -24.15 -1.41
C LEU A 290 -0.64 -25.16 -2.32
N GLN A 291 0.59 -24.88 -2.77
CA GLN A 291 1.35 -25.84 -3.57
C GLN A 291 1.76 -27.02 -2.70
N PRO A 292 1.64 -28.27 -3.20
CA PRO A 292 2.12 -29.43 -2.47
C PRO A 292 3.62 -29.24 -2.21
N ARG A 293 3.99 -29.24 -0.93
CA ARG A 293 5.40 -29.28 -0.56
C ARG A 293 5.97 -30.57 -1.13
N GLY A 294 6.65 -30.48 -2.27
CA GLY A 294 7.66 -31.46 -2.61
C GLY A 294 8.56 -31.56 -1.39
N ARG A 295 8.62 -32.76 -0.79
CA ARG A 295 9.52 -33.05 0.32
C ARG A 295 10.87 -32.43 0.00
N SER A 296 11.18 -31.36 0.72
CA SER A 296 12.45 -30.67 0.62
C SER A 296 13.54 -31.72 0.86
N THR A 297 14.19 -32.15 -0.22
CA THR A 297 15.39 -32.99 -0.22
C THR A 297 16.62 -32.22 0.27
N ILE A 298 16.42 -31.08 0.96
CA ILE A 298 17.48 -30.29 1.58
C ILE A 298 18.07 -31.04 2.80
N ALA A 299 17.33 -31.97 3.41
CA ALA A 299 17.84 -32.84 4.48
C ALA A 299 18.81 -33.95 4.01
N ARG A 300 19.04 -34.15 2.70
CA ARG A 300 19.93 -35.22 2.19
C ARG A 300 21.23 -34.73 1.56
N ARG A 301 21.42 -33.42 1.42
CA ARG A 301 22.67 -32.82 0.91
C ARG A 301 23.66 -32.37 2.00
N ALA A 302 23.26 -32.39 3.27
CA ALA A 302 24.12 -32.05 4.39
C ALA A 302 24.99 -33.21 4.92
N VAL A 303 24.81 -34.45 4.41
CA VAL A 303 25.56 -35.64 4.89
C VAL A 303 26.68 -36.07 3.92
N LEU A 304 26.90 -35.36 2.81
CA LEU A 304 28.01 -35.66 1.87
C LEU A 304 29.17 -34.65 1.91
N PHE A 305 29.18 -33.72 2.87
CA PHE A 305 30.31 -32.80 3.10
C PHE A 305 31.06 -33.10 4.39
N ALA A 306 31.00 -34.34 4.88
CA ALA A 306 32.00 -34.88 5.80
C ALA A 306 32.97 -35.73 4.98
N SER A 307 34.00 -35.11 4.38
CA SER A 307 35.31 -35.69 4.00
C SER A 307 36.03 -34.80 2.97
N ALA A 308 36.41 -33.57 3.34
CA ALA A 308 37.44 -32.82 2.61
C ALA A 308 38.06 -31.74 3.49
N ALA A 309 38.42 -32.11 4.72
CA ALA A 309 39.38 -31.39 5.53
C ALA A 309 40.66 -32.22 5.55
N LEU A 310 41.55 -31.98 4.59
CA LEU A 310 42.99 -32.27 4.63
C LEU A 310 43.67 -31.43 3.53
N VAL A 311 44.50 -30.51 4.00
CA VAL A 311 45.44 -29.56 3.35
C VAL A 311 46.59 -30.36 2.66
N PRO A 312 47.55 -29.81 1.83
CA PRO A 312 47.81 -28.47 1.25
C PRO A 312 48.15 -28.43 -0.28
N ALA A 313 48.44 -27.21 -0.77
CA ALA A 313 49.62 -26.83 -1.60
C ALA A 313 49.43 -26.40 -3.07
N VAL A 314 49.74 -25.11 -3.30
CA VAL A 314 50.71 -24.53 -4.27
C VAL A 314 50.52 -24.77 -5.79
N THR A 315 50.60 -23.66 -6.54
CA THR A 315 50.61 -23.48 -8.02
C THR A 315 49.24 -23.59 -8.72
N ALA A 316 48.87 -22.82 -9.75
CA ALA A 316 49.57 -21.86 -10.59
C ALA A 316 48.55 -20.83 -11.13
N ALA A 317 49.01 -19.59 -11.29
CA ALA A 317 48.38 -18.61 -12.15
C ALA A 317 48.68 -18.93 -13.64
N CYS A 318 47.75 -18.52 -14.51
CA CYS A 318 47.88 -18.35 -15.96
C CYS A 318 48.01 -19.62 -16.81
N ALA A 319 46.92 -19.98 -17.51
CA ALA A 319 46.88 -19.99 -18.98
C ALA A 319 45.53 -20.54 -19.49
N ALA A 320 45.23 -20.20 -20.74
CA ALA A 320 44.17 -20.72 -21.60
C ALA A 320 42.79 -20.07 -21.46
N GLY A 321 42.70 -18.87 -22.05
CA GLY A 321 41.50 -18.50 -22.77
C GLY A 321 41.10 -19.59 -23.76
N ARG A 322 39.94 -20.18 -23.52
CA ARG A 322 39.12 -20.86 -24.54
C ARG A 322 37.68 -20.44 -24.29
N GLY A 323 37.01 -20.09 -25.38
CA GLY A 323 35.76 -19.35 -25.42
C GLY A 323 34.73 -19.75 -24.37
N ILE A 324 34.41 -18.80 -23.50
CA ILE A 324 33.12 -18.80 -22.81
C ILE A 324 32.10 -18.46 -23.89
N ARG A 325 31.50 -19.49 -24.49
CA ARG A 325 30.12 -19.37 -24.94
C ARG A 325 29.35 -18.91 -23.71
N LEU A 326 28.96 -17.65 -23.69
CA LEU A 326 27.88 -17.19 -22.82
C LEU A 326 26.72 -18.15 -23.09
N ILE A 327 26.50 -19.06 -22.16
CA ILE A 327 25.25 -19.77 -22.03
C ILE A 327 24.25 -18.66 -21.76
N THR A 328 23.62 -18.21 -22.84
CA THR A 328 22.42 -17.41 -22.82
C THR A 328 21.45 -18.09 -21.85
N PRO A 329 20.77 -17.34 -20.97
CA PRO A 329 19.78 -17.93 -20.08
C PRO A 329 18.77 -18.67 -20.93
N SER A 330 18.70 -19.98 -20.68
CA SER A 330 17.75 -20.91 -21.28
C SER A 330 16.34 -20.32 -21.20
N LYS A 331 15.82 -20.12 -22.41
CA LYS A 331 14.42 -20.01 -22.82
C LYS A 331 13.54 -21.00 -22.03
N GLU A 332 13.05 -20.64 -20.85
CA GLU A 332 11.77 -21.22 -20.42
C GLU A 332 10.75 -20.80 -21.49
N PRO A 333 9.94 -21.71 -22.02
CA PRO A 333 8.96 -21.36 -23.03
C PRO A 333 7.92 -20.47 -22.35
N ARG A 334 8.04 -19.15 -22.56
CA ARG A 334 6.97 -18.20 -22.31
C ARG A 334 5.73 -18.79 -22.97
N LYS A 335 4.76 -19.19 -22.15
CA LYS A 335 3.52 -19.80 -22.63
C LYS A 335 2.78 -18.75 -23.45
N GLU A 336 2.90 -18.86 -24.77
CA GLU A 336 2.07 -18.13 -25.72
C GLU A 336 0.89 -19.02 -26.10
N VAL A 337 -0.31 -18.46 -26.06
CA VAL A 337 -1.53 -19.18 -26.45
C VAL A 337 -2.27 -18.32 -27.46
N ARG A 338 -2.53 -18.87 -28.63
CA ARG A 338 -3.40 -18.22 -29.61
C ARG A 338 -4.85 -18.31 -29.13
N ALA A 339 -5.54 -17.18 -29.10
CA ALA A 339 -6.92 -17.08 -28.65
C ALA A 339 -7.72 -16.32 -29.71
N GLY A 340 -8.39 -17.05 -30.60
CA GLY A 340 -9.04 -16.48 -31.79
C GLY A 340 -8.04 -15.73 -32.68
N ASP A 341 -8.35 -14.48 -32.99
CA ASP A 341 -7.50 -13.58 -33.79
C ASP A 341 -6.39 -12.89 -32.97
N GLY A 342 -6.32 -13.14 -31.66
CA GLY A 342 -5.33 -12.56 -30.77
C GLY A 342 -4.42 -13.57 -30.09
N TRP A 343 -3.57 -13.04 -29.20
CA TRP A 343 -2.54 -13.77 -28.48
C TRP A 343 -2.64 -13.49 -26.98
N LEU A 344 -2.56 -14.54 -26.18
CA LEU A 344 -2.29 -14.52 -24.75
C LEU A 344 -0.80 -14.73 -24.53
N CYS A 345 -0.14 -13.75 -23.91
CA CYS A 345 1.28 -13.80 -23.65
C CYS A 345 1.56 -13.60 -22.17
N ASP A 346 2.30 -14.52 -21.56
CA ASP A 346 2.87 -14.33 -20.23
C ASP A 346 4.17 -13.52 -20.30
N GLN A 347 4.06 -12.22 -20.08
CA GLN A 347 5.18 -11.28 -20.12
C GLN A 347 4.87 -10.01 -19.34
N ARG A 348 5.81 -9.06 -19.33
CA ARG A 348 5.58 -7.72 -18.77
C ARG A 348 4.80 -6.86 -19.75
N TYR A 349 3.72 -6.22 -19.31
CA TYR A 349 2.84 -5.38 -20.13
C TYR A 349 2.33 -4.16 -19.36
N ALA A 350 1.70 -3.22 -20.07
CA ALA A 350 0.97 -2.11 -19.46
C ALA A 350 -0.54 -2.40 -19.47
N VAL A 351 -1.25 -2.14 -18.37
CA VAL A 351 -2.70 -2.25 -18.28
C VAL A 351 -3.32 -0.87 -18.07
N CYS A 352 -4.13 -0.46 -19.04
CA CYS A 352 -4.74 0.87 -19.07
C CYS A 352 -6.24 0.85 -18.70
N THR A 353 -6.84 -0.30 -18.39
CA THR A 353 -8.29 -0.52 -18.38
C THR A 353 -9.13 0.44 -17.53
N SER A 354 -8.53 1.12 -16.54
CA SER A 354 -9.15 2.17 -15.71
C SER A 354 -8.35 3.49 -15.68
N ALA A 355 -7.45 3.70 -16.64
CA ALA A 355 -6.56 4.85 -16.67
C ALA A 355 -7.29 6.12 -17.16
N ALA A 356 -7.04 7.23 -16.46
CA ALA A 356 -7.35 8.57 -16.94
C ALA A 356 -6.23 9.06 -17.87
N CYS A 357 -6.63 9.82 -18.89
CA CYS A 357 -5.74 10.26 -19.97
C CYS A 357 -5.84 11.77 -20.19
N GLU A 358 -4.76 12.34 -20.71
CA GLU A 358 -4.65 13.75 -21.07
C GLU A 358 -4.37 13.89 -22.58
N PRO A 359 -4.84 14.94 -23.27
CA PRO A 359 -4.56 15.14 -24.69
C PRO A 359 -3.05 15.27 -24.96
N SER A 360 -2.57 14.70 -26.06
CA SER A 360 -1.19 14.90 -26.49
C SER A 360 -1.00 16.34 -26.99
N PRO A 361 0.04 17.06 -26.55
CA PRO A 361 0.31 18.42 -27.02
C PRO A 361 0.79 18.48 -28.48
N LYS A 362 1.14 17.33 -29.06
CA LYS A 362 1.74 17.24 -30.42
C LYS A 362 0.83 16.63 -31.47
N ASP A 363 -0.21 15.92 -31.06
CA ASP A 363 -1.03 15.12 -31.98
C ASP A 363 -2.47 15.06 -31.46
N PRO A 364 -3.45 15.68 -32.13
CA PRO A 364 -4.83 15.70 -31.68
C PRO A 364 -5.51 14.32 -31.72
N GLY A 365 -4.97 13.37 -32.48
CA GLY A 365 -5.45 11.98 -32.53
C GLY A 365 -4.91 11.09 -31.40
N ILE A 366 -4.04 11.60 -30.54
CA ILE A 366 -3.39 10.84 -29.46
C ILE A 366 -3.70 11.42 -28.10
N VAL A 367 -3.92 10.54 -27.13
CA VAL A 367 -4.03 10.85 -25.71
C VAL A 367 -3.01 10.05 -24.91
N ILE A 368 -2.46 10.66 -23.86
CA ILE A 368 -1.42 10.08 -23.02
C ILE A 368 -2.07 9.57 -21.74
N CYS A 369 -2.03 8.25 -21.55
CA CYS A 369 -2.64 7.58 -20.41
C CYS A 369 -1.56 7.08 -19.43
N ARG A 370 -1.80 7.27 -18.12
CA ARG A 370 -0.92 6.73 -17.06
C ARG A 370 -1.37 5.33 -16.65
N CYS A 371 -0.73 4.31 -17.20
CA CYS A 371 -1.13 2.91 -17.04
C CYS A 371 -0.29 2.19 -15.98
N ALA A 372 -0.82 1.10 -15.42
CA ALA A 372 -0.09 0.27 -14.47
C ALA A 372 0.76 -0.76 -15.23
N VAL A 373 1.96 -1.05 -14.75
CA VAL A 373 2.82 -2.09 -15.31
C VAL A 373 2.61 -3.38 -14.54
N GLN A 374 2.32 -4.47 -15.25
CA GLN A 374 2.04 -5.79 -14.69
C GLN A 374 2.86 -6.88 -15.38
N ASN A 375 2.92 -8.05 -14.76
CA ASN A 375 3.44 -9.29 -15.35
C ASN A 375 2.33 -10.34 -15.30
N GLY A 376 2.34 -11.29 -16.22
CA GLY A 376 1.33 -12.34 -16.32
C GLY A 376 0.74 -12.41 -17.72
N TYR A 377 -0.35 -13.15 -17.86
CA TYR A 377 -1.03 -13.25 -19.15
C TYR A 377 -1.83 -11.98 -19.45
N SER A 378 -1.59 -11.46 -20.65
CA SER A 378 -2.40 -10.41 -21.25
C SER A 378 -2.76 -10.75 -22.68
N PHE A 379 -3.87 -10.20 -23.14
CA PHE A 379 -4.42 -10.36 -24.48
C PHE A 379 -4.24 -9.11 -25.33
N GLY A 380 -3.95 -9.35 -26.60
CA GLY A 380 -3.99 -8.35 -27.66
C GLY A 380 -3.80 -9.04 -29.01
N PHE A 381 -3.95 -8.28 -30.07
CA PHE A 381 -3.89 -8.75 -31.46
C PHE A 381 -2.46 -8.81 -31.99
N THR A 382 -1.50 -8.14 -31.34
CA THR A 382 -0.07 -8.26 -31.68
C THR A 382 0.53 -9.55 -31.14
N SER A 383 1.46 -10.15 -31.90
CA SER A 383 2.13 -11.40 -31.51
C SER A 383 3.01 -11.21 -30.28
N CYS A 384 3.23 -12.27 -29.49
CA CYS A 384 4.07 -12.20 -28.29
C CYS A 384 5.50 -11.69 -28.58
N ALA A 385 6.03 -12.03 -29.76
CA ALA A 385 7.33 -11.57 -30.21
C ALA A 385 7.37 -10.05 -30.50
N GLU A 386 6.37 -9.52 -31.22
CA GLU A 386 6.32 -8.09 -31.57
C GLU A 386 6.19 -7.18 -30.35
N ARG A 387 5.37 -7.61 -29.38
CA ARG A 387 5.15 -6.87 -28.14
C ARG A 387 6.04 -7.31 -26.98
N ALA A 388 7.12 -8.04 -27.25
CA ALA A 388 8.09 -8.40 -26.23
C ALA A 388 8.63 -7.14 -25.52
N PRO A 389 8.61 -7.11 -24.17
CA PRO A 389 9.04 -5.95 -23.41
C PRO A 389 10.55 -5.73 -23.56
N THR A 390 10.96 -4.46 -23.59
CA THR A 390 12.38 -4.07 -23.50
C THR A 390 12.62 -3.31 -22.19
N HIS A 391 13.82 -2.77 -22.01
CA HIS A 391 14.19 -2.05 -20.79
C HIS A 391 13.28 -0.83 -20.47
N ASP A 392 12.81 -0.10 -21.49
CA ASP A 392 11.99 1.12 -21.34
C ASP A 392 10.69 1.09 -22.17
N ARG A 393 10.53 0.13 -23.09
CA ARG A 393 9.33 -0.03 -23.94
C ARG A 393 8.49 -1.23 -23.50
N LEU A 394 7.19 -1.00 -23.35
CA LEU A 394 6.15 -2.03 -23.18
C LEU A 394 5.04 -1.80 -24.21
N VAL A 395 4.13 -2.77 -24.34
CA VAL A 395 2.87 -2.62 -25.07
C VAL A 395 1.73 -2.71 -24.09
N SER A 396 0.71 -1.85 -24.27
CA SER A 396 -0.52 -1.92 -23.49
C SER A 396 -1.43 -2.99 -24.05
N THR A 397 -1.88 -3.87 -23.17
CA THR A 397 -2.67 -5.06 -23.51
C THR A 397 -3.74 -5.28 -22.46
N PHE A 398 -4.75 -6.07 -22.80
CA PHE A 398 -5.89 -6.30 -21.93
C PHE A 398 -5.63 -7.46 -20.96
N SER A 399 -5.91 -7.24 -19.67
CA SER A 399 -5.92 -8.31 -18.68
C SER A 399 -6.92 -7.99 -17.58
N MET A 400 -7.63 -9.03 -17.12
CA MET A 400 -8.55 -8.99 -15.99
C MET A 400 -8.03 -9.81 -14.80
N GLN A 401 -6.78 -10.27 -14.83
CA GLN A 401 -6.23 -11.07 -13.73
C GLN A 401 -6.26 -10.34 -12.38
N ASN A 402 -6.21 -9.01 -12.41
CA ASN A 402 -6.20 -8.16 -11.21
C ASN A 402 -7.49 -7.34 -11.02
N THR A 403 -8.58 -7.63 -11.75
CA THR A 403 -9.87 -7.00 -11.48
C THR A 403 -10.54 -7.66 -10.28
N THR A 404 -11.09 -6.84 -9.38
CA THR A 404 -11.75 -7.30 -8.15
C THR A 404 -13.28 -7.23 -8.27
N ILE A 405 -14.02 -7.79 -7.32
CA ILE A 405 -15.49 -7.66 -7.23
C ILE A 405 -15.98 -6.21 -7.08
N PHE A 406 -15.07 -5.28 -6.73
CA PHE A 406 -15.35 -3.85 -6.65
C PHE A 406 -15.07 -3.12 -7.96
N THR A 407 -14.36 -3.76 -8.89
CA THR A 407 -14.24 -3.23 -10.25
C THR A 407 -15.63 -3.31 -10.87
N ARG A 408 -16.12 -2.19 -11.37
CA ARG A 408 -17.41 -2.10 -12.04
C ARG A 408 -17.19 -1.61 -13.46
N ALA A 409 -17.99 -2.14 -14.38
CA ALA A 409 -18.02 -1.67 -15.75
C ALA A 409 -19.07 -0.57 -15.88
N MET A 410 -18.61 0.64 -16.20
CA MET A 410 -19.46 1.78 -16.46
C MET A 410 -19.66 1.94 -17.95
N THR A 411 -20.92 2.02 -18.37
CA THR A 411 -21.29 2.44 -19.73
C THR A 411 -21.47 3.95 -19.74
N CYS A 412 -20.77 4.61 -20.65
CA CYS A 412 -20.93 6.03 -20.94
C CYS A 412 -21.88 6.19 -22.14
N PRO A 413 -23.11 6.70 -21.96
CA PRO A 413 -24.15 6.73 -23.00
C PRO A 413 -24.13 7.99 -23.88
N THR A 414 -23.05 8.79 -23.84
CA THR A 414 -22.95 10.06 -24.56
C THR A 414 -21.74 10.08 -25.47
N ARG A 415 -21.88 10.75 -26.62
CA ARG A 415 -20.78 11.03 -27.57
C ARG A 415 -19.69 11.83 -26.86
N ALA A 416 -18.74 11.12 -26.28
CA ALA A 416 -17.62 11.68 -25.55
C ALA A 416 -16.33 11.01 -26.01
N ARG A 417 -15.24 11.74 -25.80
CA ARG A 417 -13.91 11.32 -26.25
C ARG A 417 -13.31 10.33 -25.27
N TRP A 418 -12.85 9.20 -25.76
CA TRP A 418 -12.23 8.13 -24.96
C TRP A 418 -10.95 7.61 -25.62
N ALA A 419 -10.16 6.85 -24.86
CA ALA A 419 -8.84 6.38 -25.27
C ALA A 419 -8.86 4.88 -25.61
N ASN A 420 -8.50 4.52 -26.85
CA ASN A 420 -8.19 3.14 -27.21
C ASN A 420 -6.71 2.86 -26.97
N CYS A 421 -6.43 2.10 -25.91
CA CYS A 421 -5.09 1.74 -25.47
C CYS A 421 -4.72 0.28 -25.77
N LEU A 422 -5.49 -0.46 -26.59
CA LEU A 422 -5.15 -1.84 -26.91
C LEU A 422 -4.05 -1.90 -27.98
N ASP A 423 -3.01 -2.71 -27.72
CA ASP A 423 -1.82 -2.90 -28.58
C ASP A 423 -1.05 -1.62 -28.92
N VAL A 424 -1.09 -0.62 -28.03
CA VAL A 424 -0.32 0.63 -28.21
C VAL A 424 1.00 0.59 -27.45
N VAL A 425 2.00 1.30 -27.97
CA VAL A 425 3.32 1.39 -27.33
C VAL A 425 3.28 2.30 -26.11
N CYS A 426 3.95 1.86 -25.05
CA CYS A 426 4.11 2.58 -23.80
C CYS A 426 5.58 2.70 -23.42
N ARG A 427 5.93 3.83 -22.79
CA ARG A 427 7.24 4.01 -22.16
C ARG A 427 7.12 3.88 -20.65
N ILE A 428 8.00 3.10 -20.04
CA ILE A 428 8.07 2.95 -18.58
C ILE A 428 8.49 4.30 -17.99
N ASP A 429 7.79 4.71 -16.94
CA ASP A 429 8.13 5.93 -16.20
C ASP A 429 9.49 5.74 -15.49
N PRO A 430 10.51 6.58 -15.76
CA PRO A 430 11.83 6.45 -15.17
C PRO A 430 11.84 6.66 -13.65
N HIS A 431 10.90 7.44 -13.12
CA HIS A 431 10.76 7.71 -11.68
C HIS A 431 9.89 6.67 -10.99
N ASN A 432 8.98 6.02 -11.70
CA ASN A 432 8.13 4.96 -11.18
C ASN A 432 8.01 3.78 -12.16
N ARG A 433 8.89 2.79 -12.01
CA ARG A 433 8.91 1.59 -12.87
C ARG A 433 7.63 0.73 -12.81
N ARG A 434 6.69 1.03 -11.91
CA ARG A 434 5.35 0.40 -11.85
C ARG A 434 4.30 1.12 -12.69
N ARG A 435 4.66 2.24 -13.33
CA ARG A 435 3.81 3.02 -14.23
C ARG A 435 4.42 3.11 -15.62
N ALA A 436 3.55 3.25 -16.61
CA ALA A 436 3.94 3.52 -17.98
C ALA A 436 3.06 4.60 -18.59
N LEU A 437 3.65 5.43 -19.45
CA LEU A 437 2.97 6.43 -20.25
C LEU A 437 2.67 5.82 -21.62
N CYS A 438 1.40 5.58 -21.89
CA CYS A 438 0.92 4.97 -23.12
C CYS A 438 0.35 6.02 -24.06
N ARG A 439 0.70 5.93 -25.35
CA ARG A 439 0.18 6.80 -26.42
C ARG A 439 -1.02 6.13 -27.06
N CYS A 440 -2.20 6.41 -26.52
CA CYS A 440 -3.45 5.78 -26.94
C CYS A 440 -4.13 6.58 -28.04
N LYS A 441 -4.89 5.91 -28.90
CA LYS A 441 -5.66 6.57 -29.95
C LYS A 441 -6.89 7.23 -29.33
N SER A 442 -7.11 8.49 -29.66
CA SER A 442 -8.34 9.20 -29.32
C SER A 442 -9.48 8.71 -30.21
N VAL A 443 -10.61 8.35 -29.61
CA VAL A 443 -11.81 7.89 -30.32
C VAL A 443 -13.02 8.69 -29.82
N GLU A 444 -13.91 9.04 -30.74
CA GLU A 444 -15.20 9.66 -30.44
C GLU A 444 -16.31 8.75 -30.98
N SER A 445 -17.10 8.16 -30.09
CA SER A 445 -18.22 7.29 -30.45
C SER A 445 -19.39 7.51 -29.49
N GLU A 446 -20.59 7.05 -29.85
CA GLU A 446 -21.81 7.29 -29.07
C GLU A 446 -21.75 6.66 -27.68
N ASN A 447 -21.44 5.35 -27.62
CA ASN A 447 -21.37 4.62 -26.36
C ASN A 447 -20.03 3.89 -26.22
N PHE A 448 -19.45 3.93 -25.02
CA PHE A 448 -18.24 3.17 -24.70
C PHE A 448 -18.31 2.60 -23.28
N LEU A 449 -17.53 1.55 -23.05
CA LEU A 449 -17.40 0.88 -21.77
C LEU A 449 -16.03 1.17 -21.16
N THR A 450 -16.01 1.57 -19.89
CA THR A 450 -14.77 1.79 -19.13
C THR A 450 -14.85 1.18 -17.73
N PHE A 451 -13.70 0.80 -17.18
CA PHE A 451 -13.57 0.43 -15.76
C PHE A 451 -13.09 1.61 -14.90
N GLY A 452 -12.89 2.79 -15.51
CA GLY A 452 -12.62 4.05 -14.84
C GLY A 452 -13.88 4.73 -14.32
N GLY A 453 -13.73 5.90 -13.71
CA GLY A 453 -14.85 6.77 -13.33
C GLY A 453 -15.66 6.34 -12.10
N GLY A 454 -15.43 5.15 -11.53
CA GLY A 454 -16.02 4.75 -10.25
C GLY A 454 -17.56 4.73 -10.24
N CYS A 455 -18.18 4.36 -11.35
CA CYS A 455 -19.63 4.44 -11.58
C CYS A 455 -20.24 5.85 -11.56
N ASP A 456 -19.44 6.91 -11.69
CA ASP A 456 -19.91 8.26 -11.90
C ASP A 456 -19.89 8.62 -13.40
N THR A 457 -21.03 8.52 -14.06
CA THR A 457 -21.18 8.80 -15.50
C THR A 457 -20.91 10.26 -15.86
N ARG A 458 -20.89 11.19 -14.89
CA ARG A 458 -20.47 12.59 -15.14
C ARG A 458 -18.99 12.68 -15.53
N THR A 459 -18.19 11.67 -15.16
CA THR A 459 -16.78 11.60 -15.56
C THR A 459 -16.58 11.24 -17.02
N CYS A 460 -17.61 10.73 -17.71
CA CYS A 460 -17.54 10.35 -19.13
C CYS A 460 -17.20 11.53 -20.05
N THR A 461 -17.61 12.75 -19.70
CA THR A 461 -17.37 13.95 -20.51
C THR A 461 -16.24 14.83 -19.97
N THR A 462 -15.91 14.70 -18.67
CA THR A 462 -14.91 15.53 -18.00
C THR A 462 -13.52 14.88 -17.94
N VAL A 463 -13.43 13.56 -18.10
CA VAL A 463 -12.18 12.79 -18.10
C VAL A 463 -12.15 11.87 -19.30
N ILE A 464 -11.03 11.87 -20.03
CA ILE A 464 -10.79 10.90 -21.11
C ILE A 464 -10.35 9.60 -20.46
N TRP A 465 -11.23 8.61 -20.45
CA TRP A 465 -10.92 7.29 -19.91
C TRP A 465 -10.41 6.35 -21.00
N SER A 466 -9.49 5.45 -20.62
CA SER A 466 -9.30 4.23 -21.40
C SER A 466 -10.60 3.44 -21.43
N ALA A 467 -11.00 3.04 -22.62
CA ALA A 467 -12.27 2.39 -22.84
C ALA A 467 -12.22 1.44 -24.05
N ALA A 468 -13.34 0.78 -24.31
CA ALA A 468 -13.57 -0.01 -25.50
C ALA A 468 -15.03 0.15 -25.96
N THR A 469 -15.32 -0.30 -27.18
CA THR A 469 -16.69 -0.40 -27.67
C THR A 469 -17.47 -1.44 -26.87
N GLN A 470 -18.81 -1.33 -26.83
CA GLN A 470 -19.66 -2.26 -26.09
C GLN A 470 -19.59 -3.71 -26.60
N GLN A 471 -19.18 -3.90 -27.86
CA GLN A 471 -19.00 -5.23 -28.45
C GLN A 471 -17.76 -5.95 -27.90
N LEU A 472 -16.84 -5.25 -27.22
CA LEU A 472 -15.67 -5.81 -26.52
C LEU A 472 -14.94 -6.92 -27.33
N PRO A 473 -14.43 -6.60 -28.53
CA PRO A 473 -13.73 -7.58 -29.36
C PRO A 473 -12.53 -8.16 -28.61
N GLY A 474 -12.37 -9.49 -28.63
CA GLY A 474 -11.28 -10.18 -27.94
C GLY A 474 -11.57 -10.62 -26.50
N VAL A 475 -12.68 -10.17 -25.87
CA VAL A 475 -12.99 -10.55 -24.47
C VAL A 475 -13.46 -12.00 -24.35
N ALA A 476 -14.19 -12.50 -25.35
CA ALA A 476 -14.62 -13.90 -25.37
C ALA A 476 -13.41 -14.84 -25.56
N GLU A 477 -12.53 -14.48 -26.48
CA GLU A 477 -11.27 -15.13 -26.77
C GLU A 477 -10.35 -15.13 -25.55
N TYR A 478 -10.21 -13.97 -24.89
CA TYR A 478 -9.47 -13.84 -23.64
C TYR A 478 -10.03 -14.76 -22.54
N LYS A 479 -11.34 -14.73 -22.28
CA LYS A 479 -11.98 -15.59 -21.27
C LYS A 479 -11.75 -17.07 -21.56
N SER A 480 -11.92 -17.48 -22.82
CA SER A 480 -11.73 -18.87 -23.25
C SER A 480 -10.28 -19.32 -23.10
N GLY A 481 -9.32 -18.53 -23.59
CA GLY A 481 -7.90 -18.86 -23.50
C GLY A 481 -7.36 -18.82 -22.06
N MET A 482 -7.87 -17.91 -21.23
CA MET A 482 -7.54 -17.89 -19.80
C MET A 482 -8.08 -19.12 -19.06
N LYS A 483 -9.29 -19.58 -19.40
CA LYS A 483 -9.86 -20.84 -18.89
C LYS A 483 -9.04 -22.05 -19.30
N SER A 484 -8.57 -22.13 -20.56
CA SER A 484 -7.74 -23.25 -21.03
C SER A 484 -6.35 -23.27 -20.37
N LEU A 485 -5.84 -22.12 -19.96
CA LEU A 485 -4.61 -21.98 -19.18
C LEU A 485 -4.78 -22.30 -17.68
N GLY A 486 -6.00 -22.62 -17.21
CA GLY A 486 -6.29 -22.91 -15.81
C GLY A 486 -6.49 -21.67 -14.92
N TYR A 487 -6.66 -20.48 -15.53
CA TYR A 487 -6.87 -19.21 -14.84
C TYR A 487 -8.22 -18.60 -15.22
N PRO A 488 -9.38 -19.14 -14.77
CA PRO A 488 -10.67 -18.57 -15.12
C PRO A 488 -10.80 -17.12 -14.61
N VAL A 489 -11.32 -16.24 -15.46
CA VAL A 489 -11.47 -14.80 -15.19
C VAL A 489 -12.93 -14.38 -15.33
N ALA A 490 -13.41 -13.58 -14.39
CA ALA A 490 -14.74 -12.99 -14.42
C ALA A 490 -14.69 -11.57 -14.99
N PHE A 491 -15.69 -11.19 -15.78
CA PHE A 491 -15.83 -9.80 -16.21
C PHE A 491 -16.47 -8.99 -15.09
N PRO A 492 -16.00 -7.75 -14.83
CA PRO A 492 -16.61 -6.85 -13.85
C PRO A 492 -18.12 -6.68 -14.07
N ASP A 493 -18.90 -6.71 -12.99
CA ASP A 493 -20.32 -6.41 -13.05
C ASP A 493 -20.56 -4.98 -13.55
N ALA A 494 -21.71 -4.76 -14.20
CA ALA A 494 -22.15 -3.41 -14.53
C ALA A 494 -22.32 -2.55 -13.27
N CYS A 495 -22.15 -1.24 -13.43
CA CYS A 495 -22.50 -0.27 -12.41
C CYS A 495 -24.01 -0.36 -12.06
N PRO A 496 -24.38 -0.27 -10.78
CA PRO A 496 -25.78 -0.31 -10.38
C PRO A 496 -26.54 0.87 -11.02
N SER A 497 -27.69 0.59 -11.63
CA SER A 497 -28.60 1.63 -12.09
C SER A 497 -29.10 2.41 -10.88
N ARG A 498 -28.98 3.74 -10.90
CA ARG A 498 -29.66 4.58 -9.89
C ARG A 498 -31.17 4.44 -10.12
N SER A 499 -31.87 3.62 -9.33
CA SER A 499 -33.31 3.79 -9.17
C SER A 499 -33.59 5.17 -8.56
N PRO A 500 -34.56 5.95 -9.07
CA PRO A 500 -34.98 7.19 -8.44
C PRO A 500 -35.41 6.91 -7.00
N ARG A 501 -34.98 7.77 -6.07
CA ARG A 501 -35.34 7.69 -4.65
C ARG A 501 -36.86 7.81 -4.55
N VAL A 502 -37.54 6.74 -4.11
CA VAL A 502 -38.97 6.81 -3.74
C VAL A 502 -39.06 7.70 -2.49
N THR A 503 -39.66 8.87 -2.62
CA THR A 503 -40.08 9.71 -1.49
C THR A 503 -41.15 8.96 -0.70
N PRO A 504 -41.01 8.81 0.64
CA PRO A 504 -42.10 8.27 1.46
C PRO A 504 -43.31 9.22 1.43
N PRO A 505 -44.55 8.71 1.52
CA PRO A 505 -45.74 9.56 1.55
C PRO A 505 -45.79 10.36 2.86
N GLU A 506 -46.17 11.62 2.71
CA GLU A 506 -46.35 12.61 3.76
C GLU A 506 -47.57 12.23 4.62
N HIS A 507 -47.34 11.91 5.90
CA HIS A 507 -48.43 11.69 6.85
C HIS A 507 -49.08 13.04 7.18
N ARG A 508 -50.25 13.28 6.58
CA ARG A 508 -51.17 14.35 6.97
C ARG A 508 -51.75 14.02 8.35
N ILE A 509 -51.44 14.85 9.34
CA ILE A 509 -52.09 14.85 10.66
C ILE A 509 -53.43 15.58 10.49
N GLU A 510 -54.54 14.85 10.54
CA GLU A 510 -55.85 15.44 10.76
C GLU A 510 -55.98 15.78 12.25
N SER A 511 -56.06 17.09 12.52
CA SER A 511 -56.43 17.66 13.81
C SER A 511 -57.94 17.55 14.01
N ALA A 512 -58.34 16.83 15.06
CA ALA A 512 -59.68 16.91 15.62
C ALA A 512 -59.78 18.16 16.52
N THR A 513 -60.47 19.20 16.02
CA THR A 513 -61.51 19.98 16.71
C THR A 513 -62.16 20.95 15.75
#